data_AF-D0WCE9-F1
#
_entry.id   AF-D0WCE9-F1
#
_cell.length_a   1.000
_cell.length_b   1.000
_cell.length_c   1.000
_cell.angle_alpha   90.00
_cell.angle_beta   90.00
_cell.angle_gamma   90.00
#
_symmetry.space_group_name_H-M   'P 1'
#
loop_
_entity.id
_entity.type
_entity.pdbx_description
1 polymer ?
#
loop_
_entity_poly.entity_id
_entity_poly.type
_entity_poly.pdbx_seq_one_letter_code
_entity_poly.pdbx_strand_id
1 'polypeptide(L)'
;MQPFETPAAEEKAAEITLETPDSNVPEADALPDFLKDGEKETVDWSISLAEENIPSAGTGFASEAAGSDTPAEAKYDLAEMYLEIGDRDAAAETVKELLEEAEGDVLKRAQTLAQELGI
;
A
#
# COMPACT_ATOMS: atom_id res chain seq x y z
N MET A 1 58.76 -3.22 6.75
CA MET A 1 58.14 -3.24 8.10
C MET A 1 58.70 -2.07 8.89
N GLN A 2 57.89 -1.01 9.02
CA GLN A 2 58.06 0.07 9.98
C GLN A 2 56.64 0.31 10.54
N PRO A 3 56.41 0.26 11.86
CA PRO A 3 55.12 0.59 12.43
C PRO A 3 54.98 2.12 12.54
N PHE A 4 53.88 2.67 12.05
CA PHE A 4 53.47 4.04 12.41
C PHE A 4 52.53 3.94 13.61
N GLU A 5 53.03 4.33 14.77
CA GLU A 5 52.17 4.72 15.90
C GLU A 5 51.41 6.00 15.52
N THR A 6 50.11 6.00 15.76
CA THR A 6 49.31 7.24 15.87
C THR A 6 48.37 7.12 17.07
N PRO A 7 48.10 8.24 17.75
CA PRO A 7 47.70 8.30 19.15
C PRO A 7 46.22 7.97 19.38
N ALA A 8 45.94 7.55 20.61
CA ALA A 8 44.62 7.33 21.17
C ALA A 8 43.67 8.50 20.87
N ALA A 9 42.72 8.27 19.98
CA ALA A 9 41.47 9.02 19.96
C ALA A 9 40.57 8.37 21.00
N GLU A 10 40.60 8.92 22.21
CA GLU A 10 39.58 8.72 23.23
C GLU A 10 38.24 9.14 22.62
N GLU A 11 37.47 8.14 22.19
CA GLU A 11 36.07 8.35 21.82
C GLU A 11 35.35 8.76 23.10
N LYS A 12 35.20 10.07 23.28
CA LYS A 12 34.34 10.65 24.29
C LYS A 12 32.92 10.17 23.98
N ALA A 13 32.53 9.04 24.55
CA ALA A 13 31.16 8.57 24.60
C ALA A 13 30.31 9.72 25.15
N ALA A 14 29.55 10.36 24.28
CA ALA A 14 28.50 11.26 24.71
C ALA A 14 27.47 10.36 25.40
N GLU A 15 27.48 10.39 26.73
CA GLU A 15 26.42 9.88 27.58
C GLU A 15 25.12 10.58 27.16
N ILE A 16 24.37 9.92 26.28
CA ILE A 16 22.96 10.24 26.06
C ILE A 16 22.22 9.80 27.32
N THR A 17 22.10 10.72 28.27
CA THR A 17 21.15 10.61 29.37
C THR A 17 19.77 10.52 28.76
N LEU A 18 19.24 9.30 28.62
CA LEU A 18 17.82 9.08 28.35
C LEU A 18 17.09 9.42 29.65
N GLU A 19 16.75 10.70 29.82
CA GLU A 19 15.73 11.09 30.79
C GLU A 19 14.41 10.44 30.35
N THR A 20 14.05 9.35 31.02
CA THR A 20 12.71 8.78 30.92
C THR A 20 11.74 9.81 31.48
N PRO A 21 10.74 10.29 30.73
CA PRO A 21 9.76 11.20 31.28
C PRO A 21 8.98 10.46 32.37
N ASP A 22 9.14 10.92 33.62
CA ASP A 22 8.39 10.46 34.78
C ASP A 22 6.90 10.68 34.50
N SER A 23 6.20 9.60 34.19
CA SER A 23 4.76 9.60 33.90
C SER A 23 3.99 9.78 35.19
N ASN A 24 3.85 11.03 35.62
CA ASN A 24 2.84 11.42 36.59
C ASN A 24 2.28 12.81 36.25
N VAL A 25 1.53 12.88 35.16
CA VAL A 25 0.68 14.04 34.83
C VAL A 25 -0.75 13.52 34.68
N PRO A 26 -1.75 14.11 35.37
CA PRO A 26 -3.14 13.70 35.24
C PRO A 26 -3.62 13.86 33.79
N GLU A 27 -3.94 12.73 33.17
CA GLU A 27 -4.34 12.49 31.78
C GLU A 27 -5.75 13.03 31.48
N ALA A 28 -5.98 14.34 31.65
CA ALA A 28 -7.27 14.94 31.30
C ALA A 28 -7.21 16.24 30.50
N ASP A 29 -6.04 16.87 30.34
CA ASP A 29 -5.95 18.17 29.65
C ASP A 29 -4.66 18.37 28.83
N ALA A 30 -4.00 17.28 28.42
CA ALA A 30 -2.75 17.33 27.65
C ALA A 30 -2.97 17.08 26.15
N LEU A 31 -4.10 17.56 25.58
CA LEU A 31 -4.12 17.78 24.14
C LEU A 31 -3.14 18.93 23.86
N PRO A 32 -2.18 18.78 22.94
CA PRO A 32 -1.29 19.86 22.57
C PRO A 32 -2.11 21.05 22.05
N ASP A 33 -1.64 22.26 22.30
CA ASP A 33 -2.37 23.53 22.08
C ASP A 33 -2.96 23.63 20.65
N PHE A 34 -2.29 23.05 19.66
CA PHE A 34 -2.73 23.01 18.26
C PHE A 34 -3.95 22.10 17.97
N LEU A 35 -4.31 21.21 18.91
CA LEU A 35 -5.53 20.38 18.84
C LEU A 35 -6.66 20.93 19.72
N LYS A 36 -6.41 21.97 20.53
CA LYS A 36 -7.40 22.58 21.41
C LYS A 36 -8.27 23.61 20.68
N ASP A 37 -7.71 24.32 19.71
CA ASP A 37 -8.47 25.18 18.81
C ASP A 37 -8.88 24.38 17.55
N GLY A 38 -9.88 23.54 17.72
CA GLY A 38 -10.48 22.78 16.63
C GLY A 38 -11.33 23.69 15.75
N GLU A 39 -10.71 24.62 15.03
CA GLU A 39 -11.35 25.15 13.83
C GLU A 39 -11.54 23.97 12.87
N LYS A 40 -12.81 23.60 12.66
CA LYS A 40 -13.23 22.62 11.68
C LYS A 40 -12.89 23.12 10.26
N GLU A 41 -11.61 23.08 9.90
CA GLU A 41 -11.16 23.29 8.54
C GLU A 41 -11.60 22.08 7.72
N THR A 42 -12.79 22.21 7.13
CA THR A 42 -13.29 21.25 6.16
C THR A 42 -12.48 21.45 4.89
N VAL A 43 -11.53 20.55 4.63
CA VAL A 43 -10.81 20.51 3.35
C VAL A 43 -11.83 20.19 2.26
N ASP A 44 -12.18 21.20 1.46
CA ASP A 44 -13.07 21.04 0.31
C ASP A 44 -12.28 20.34 -0.82
N TRP A 45 -12.54 19.04 -1.00
CA TRP A 45 -11.94 18.26 -2.10
C TRP A 45 -12.67 18.53 -3.44
N SER A 46 -13.49 19.58 -3.55
CA SER A 46 -14.17 19.86 -4.81
C SER A 46 -13.18 20.41 -5.83
N ILE A 47 -12.86 19.58 -6.82
CA ILE A 47 -12.10 20.01 -7.99
C ILE A 47 -13.10 20.74 -8.91
N SER A 48 -13.18 22.05 -8.77
CA SER A 48 -13.95 22.90 -9.69
C SER A 48 -13.15 23.14 -10.97
N LEU A 49 -13.38 22.30 -11.99
CA LEU A 49 -12.86 22.54 -13.34
C LEU A 49 -13.81 23.52 -14.05
N ALA A 50 -13.33 24.72 -14.35
CA ALA A 50 -14.09 25.68 -15.15
C ALA A 50 -14.42 25.06 -16.51
N GLU A 51 -15.69 25.11 -16.90
CA GLU A 51 -16.23 24.63 -18.18
C GLU A 51 -15.73 25.53 -19.34
N GLU A 52 -14.42 25.64 -19.53
CA GLU A 52 -13.83 26.22 -20.73
C GLU A 52 -13.58 25.08 -21.71
N ASN A 53 -14.62 24.77 -22.51
CA ASN A 53 -14.55 24.07 -23.79
C ASN A 53 -13.50 22.94 -23.86
N ILE A 54 -13.60 21.96 -22.96
CA ILE A 54 -12.91 20.69 -23.12
C ILE A 54 -13.50 20.02 -24.37
N PRO A 55 -12.74 19.86 -25.48
CA PRO A 55 -13.21 19.01 -26.56
C PRO A 55 -13.49 17.65 -25.93
N SER A 56 -14.66 17.08 -26.24
CA SER A 56 -15.02 15.70 -25.90
C SER A 56 -14.01 14.76 -26.59
N ALA A 57 -12.86 14.62 -25.96
CA ALA A 57 -11.73 13.86 -26.43
C ALA A 57 -11.31 12.97 -25.27
N GLY A 58 -12.20 12.03 -24.95
CA GLY A 58 -11.87 10.73 -24.37
C GLY A 58 -10.66 10.72 -23.44
N THR A 59 -10.60 11.59 -22.44
CA THR A 59 -9.74 11.42 -21.27
C THR A 59 -10.40 10.36 -20.39
N GLY A 60 -10.65 9.19 -20.98
CA GLY A 60 -10.59 7.96 -20.22
C GLY A 60 -9.18 7.94 -19.68
N PHE A 61 -9.02 8.05 -18.37
CA PHE A 61 -7.96 7.31 -17.75
C PHE A 61 -8.09 5.92 -18.35
N ALA A 62 -7.16 5.57 -19.25
CA ALA A 62 -6.93 4.19 -19.52
C ALA A 62 -6.47 3.67 -18.16
N SER A 63 -7.42 3.16 -17.37
CA SER A 63 -7.12 2.05 -16.49
C SER A 63 -6.47 1.07 -17.44
N GLU A 64 -5.14 1.14 -17.52
CA GLU A 64 -4.34 0.16 -18.19
C GLU A 64 -4.67 -1.10 -17.42
N ALA A 65 -5.64 -1.83 -17.96
CA ALA A 65 -6.16 -3.02 -17.34
C ALA A 65 -4.92 -3.88 -17.15
N ALA A 66 -4.65 -4.26 -15.90
CA ALA A 66 -3.55 -5.14 -15.52
C ALA A 66 -3.82 -6.57 -16.02
N GLY A 67 -4.27 -6.71 -17.26
CA GLY A 67 -4.80 -7.92 -17.86
C GLY A 67 -3.85 -8.58 -18.84
N SER A 68 -2.86 -7.86 -19.40
CA SER A 68 -2.02 -8.45 -20.47
C SER A 68 -0.58 -8.78 -20.08
N ASP A 69 0.00 -8.09 -19.09
CA ASP A 69 1.43 -8.28 -18.72
C ASP A 69 1.60 -8.68 -17.25
N THR A 70 0.50 -8.82 -16.50
CA THR A 70 0.58 -9.24 -15.10
C THR A 70 0.97 -10.71 -15.02
N PRO A 71 2.06 -11.06 -14.31
CA PRO A 71 2.51 -12.44 -14.23
C PRO A 71 1.43 -13.33 -13.62
N ALA A 72 1.36 -14.58 -14.07
CA ALA A 72 0.32 -15.53 -13.68
C ALA A 72 0.25 -15.71 -12.15
N GLU A 73 1.38 -15.73 -11.45
CA GLU A 73 1.40 -15.77 -9.99
C GLU A 73 0.68 -14.57 -9.36
N ALA A 74 0.91 -13.35 -9.88
CA ALA A 74 0.26 -12.16 -9.34
C ALA A 74 -1.25 -12.12 -9.66
N LYS A 75 -1.67 -12.64 -10.82
CA LYS A 75 -3.10 -12.83 -11.12
C LYS A 75 -3.75 -13.82 -10.15
N TYR A 76 -3.04 -14.90 -9.78
CA TYR A 76 -3.53 -15.87 -8.80
C TYR A 76 -3.69 -15.24 -7.42
N ASP A 77 -2.66 -14.52 -6.94
CA ASP A 77 -2.72 -13.79 -5.67
C ASP A 77 -3.87 -12.76 -5.67
N LEU A 78 -4.09 -12.07 -6.79
CA LEU A 78 -5.21 -11.14 -6.97
C LEU A 78 -6.58 -11.85 -6.89
N ALA A 79 -6.71 -13.04 -7.49
CA ALA A 79 -7.94 -13.83 -7.42
C ALA A 79 -8.24 -14.28 -5.98
N GLU A 80 -7.22 -14.67 -5.20
CA GLU A 80 -7.37 -14.97 -3.77
C GLU A 80 -7.82 -13.72 -2.99
N MET A 81 -7.21 -12.56 -3.25
CA MET A 81 -7.65 -11.30 -2.63
C MET A 81 -9.11 -10.97 -2.96
N TYR A 82 -9.56 -11.19 -4.20
CA TYR A 82 -10.96 -10.99 -4.58
C TYR A 82 -11.90 -11.90 -3.77
N LEU A 83 -11.52 -13.16 -3.55
CA LEU A 83 -12.27 -14.07 -2.68
C LEU A 83 -12.29 -13.59 -1.22
N GLU A 84 -11.18 -13.07 -0.70
CA GLU A 84 -11.09 -12.54 0.67
C GLU A 84 -12.01 -11.34 0.91
N ILE A 85 -12.15 -10.46 -0.09
CA ILE A 85 -13.08 -9.31 -0.01
C ILE A 85 -14.53 -9.69 -0.37
N GLY A 86 -14.79 -10.94 -0.76
CA GLY A 86 -16.12 -11.44 -1.12
C GLY A 86 -16.56 -11.10 -2.55
N ASP A 87 -15.65 -10.64 -3.42
CA ASP A 87 -15.91 -10.37 -4.83
C ASP A 87 -15.67 -11.62 -5.68
N ARG A 88 -16.62 -12.56 -5.60
CA ARG A 88 -16.54 -13.85 -6.31
C ARG A 88 -16.54 -13.67 -7.83
N ASP A 89 -17.24 -12.67 -8.34
CA ASP A 89 -17.34 -12.41 -9.78
C ASP A 89 -15.99 -11.94 -10.34
N ALA A 90 -15.31 -11.00 -9.66
CA ALA A 90 -13.96 -10.57 -10.05
C ALA A 90 -12.92 -11.70 -9.95
N ALA A 91 -13.01 -12.53 -8.91
CA ALA A 91 -12.17 -13.71 -8.77
C ALA A 91 -12.37 -14.69 -9.94
N ALA A 92 -13.62 -14.94 -10.33
CA ALA A 92 -13.94 -15.86 -11.41
C ALA A 92 -13.39 -15.41 -12.77
N GLU A 93 -13.50 -14.12 -13.10
CA GLU A 93 -12.91 -13.58 -14.33
C GLU A 93 -11.38 -13.70 -14.32
N THR A 94 -10.74 -13.38 -13.19
CA THR A 94 -9.28 -13.51 -13.05
C THR A 94 -8.83 -14.96 -13.17
N VAL A 95 -9.59 -15.91 -12.63
CA VAL A 95 -9.32 -17.35 -12.76
C VAL A 95 -9.48 -17.84 -14.19
N LYS A 96 -10.47 -17.33 -14.94
CA LYS A 96 -10.61 -17.68 -16.36
C LYS A 96 -9.38 -17.24 -17.17
N GLU A 97 -8.89 -16.03 -16.96
CA GLU A 97 -7.65 -15.56 -17.60
C GLU A 97 -6.46 -16.46 -17.23
N LEU A 98 -6.34 -16.85 -15.95
CA LEU A 98 -5.30 -17.78 -15.50
C LEU A 98 -5.39 -19.15 -16.17
N LEU A 99 -6.59 -19.66 -16.43
CA LEU A 99 -6.75 -20.95 -17.12
C LEU A 99 -6.31 -20.90 -18.59
N GLU A 100 -6.34 -19.72 -19.20
CA GLU A 100 -5.92 -19.50 -20.59
C GLU A 100 -4.42 -19.17 -20.71
N GLU A 101 -3.86 -18.43 -19.75
CA GLU A 101 -2.50 -17.88 -19.83
C GLU A 101 -1.47 -18.59 -18.93
N ALA A 102 -1.88 -19.15 -17.80
CA ALA A 102 -0.95 -19.73 -16.84
C ALA A 102 -0.50 -21.14 -17.26
N GLU A 103 0.72 -21.49 -16.84
CA GLU A 103 1.29 -22.82 -17.06
C GLU A 103 1.79 -23.43 -15.74
N GLY A 104 2.14 -24.72 -15.76
CA GLY A 104 2.78 -25.39 -14.63
C GLY A 104 1.92 -25.44 -13.37
N ASP A 105 2.49 -25.00 -12.24
CA ASP A 105 1.84 -25.10 -10.93
C ASP A 105 0.81 -24.02 -10.66
N VAL A 106 0.91 -22.84 -11.31
CA VAL A 106 -0.15 -21.82 -11.22
C VAL A 106 -1.41 -22.31 -11.92
N LEU A 107 -1.29 -22.93 -13.09
CA LEU A 107 -2.45 -23.51 -13.81
C LEU A 107 -3.19 -24.55 -12.97
N LYS A 108 -2.47 -25.45 -12.27
CA LYS A 108 -3.10 -26.45 -11.38
C LYS A 108 -3.87 -25.80 -10.23
N ARG A 109 -3.31 -24.74 -9.64
CA ARG A 109 -3.95 -23.98 -8.58
C ARG A 109 -5.18 -23.24 -9.09
N ALA A 110 -5.08 -22.59 -10.25
CA ALA A 110 -6.21 -21.95 -10.92
C ALA A 110 -7.34 -22.95 -11.26
N GLN A 111 -7.03 -24.16 -11.72
CA GLN A 111 -8.02 -25.23 -11.95
C GLN A 111 -8.71 -25.70 -10.66
N THR A 112 -8.00 -25.69 -9.54
CA THR A 112 -8.58 -26.02 -8.24
C THR A 112 -9.54 -24.90 -7.82
N LEU A 113 -9.09 -23.65 -7.92
CA LEU A 113 -9.89 -22.48 -7.61
C LEU A 113 -11.12 -22.38 -8.51
N ALA A 114 -11.02 -22.71 -9.79
CA ALA A 114 -12.13 -22.78 -10.73
C ALA A 114 -13.22 -23.77 -10.27
N GLN A 115 -12.83 -24.95 -9.79
CA GLN A 115 -13.78 -25.92 -9.23
C GLN A 115 -14.47 -25.42 -7.96
N GLU A 116 -13.74 -24.73 -7.08
CA GLU A 116 -14.31 -24.09 -5.88
C GLU A 116 -15.27 -22.94 -6.25
N LEU A 117 -14.94 -22.23 -7.32
CA LEU A 117 -15.75 -21.17 -7.91
C LEU A 117 -16.94 -21.71 -8.71
N GLY A 118 -16.92 -22.98 -9.11
CA GLY A 118 -17.93 -23.61 -9.94
C GLY A 118 -17.94 -23.08 -11.38
N ILE A 119 -16.76 -22.71 -11.89
CA ILE A 119 -16.53 -22.17 -13.24
C ILE A 119 -15.67 -23.10 -14.10
#